data_AF-W8X1E7-F1
#
_entry.id   AF-W8X1E7-F1
#
_cell.length_a   1.000
_cell.length_b   1.000
_cell.length_c   1.000
_cell.angle_alpha   90.00
_cell.angle_beta   90.00
_cell.angle_gamma   90.00
#
_symmetry.space_group_name_H-M   'P 1'
#
loop_
_entity.id
_entity.type
_entity.pdbx_description
1 polymer ?
#
loop_
_entity_poly.entity_id
_entity_poly.type
_entity_poly.pdbx_seq_one_letter_code
_entity_poly.pdbx_strand_id
1 'polypeptide(L)'
;MITLEQCLARDRADELASLRQQFDLPEGTLYLDGNSLGALPKDAPARAQDVIRREWGADLINSWNRNDWWALPTRLGDRLAPLIGAGPARPSSQTPPR
;
A
#
# COMPACT_ATOMS: atom_id res chain seq x y z
N MET A 1 4.45 -15.08 -33.88
CA MET A 1 3.50 -15.48 -32.81
C MET A 1 4.33 -15.80 -31.58
N ILE A 2 3.93 -15.34 -30.39
CA ILE A 2 4.65 -15.66 -29.15
C ILE A 2 4.20 -17.05 -28.67
N THR A 3 5.14 -17.91 -28.26
CA THR A 3 4.87 -19.26 -27.76
C THR A 3 4.80 -19.30 -26.22
N LEU A 4 4.24 -20.37 -25.65
CA LEU A 4 4.23 -20.58 -24.19
C LEU A 4 5.65 -20.60 -23.59
N GLU A 5 6.58 -21.27 -24.27
CA GLU A 5 7.98 -21.33 -23.84
C GLU A 5 8.62 -19.94 -23.76
N GLN A 6 8.30 -19.07 -24.73
CA GLN A 6 8.77 -17.68 -24.73
C GLN A 6 8.16 -16.87 -23.58
N CYS A 7 6.92 -17.12 -23.19
CA CYS A 7 6.32 -16.50 -22.00
C CYS A 7 7.03 -16.97 -20.72
N LEU A 8 7.21 -18.29 -20.55
CA LEU A 8 7.91 -18.85 -19.38
C LEU A 8 9.37 -18.36 -19.28
N ALA A 9 10.05 -18.17 -20.42
CA ALA A 9 11.38 -17.59 -20.44
C ALA A 9 11.39 -16.13 -19.97
N ARG A 10 10.37 -15.35 -20.30
CA ARG A 10 10.20 -13.96 -19.81
C ARG A 10 9.88 -13.92 -18.32
N ASP A 11 9.00 -14.79 -17.84
CA ASP A 11 8.65 -14.86 -16.41
C ASP A 11 9.89 -15.19 -15.56
N ARG A 12 10.77 -16.09 -16.05
CA ARG A 12 12.03 -16.43 -15.37
C ARG A 12 13.05 -15.29 -15.35
N ALA A 13 12.97 -14.36 -16.31
CA ALA A 13 13.88 -13.23 -16.44
C ALA A 13 13.32 -11.93 -15.83
N ASP A 14 12.10 -11.95 -15.30
CA ASP A 14 11.44 -10.78 -14.73
C ASP A 14 12.03 -10.43 -13.35
N GLU A 15 12.73 -9.30 -13.27
CA GLU A 15 13.31 -8.76 -12.03
C GLU A 15 12.22 -8.38 -11.00
N LEU A 16 10.98 -8.16 -11.44
CA LEU A 16 9.84 -7.80 -10.59
C LEU A 16 9.04 -9.01 -10.10
N ALA A 17 9.38 -10.24 -10.51
CA ALA A 17 8.60 -11.44 -10.22
C ALA A 17 8.37 -11.67 -8.70
N SER A 18 9.31 -11.23 -7.86
CA SER A 18 9.22 -11.34 -6.41
C SER A 18 8.12 -10.45 -5.80
N LEU A 19 7.77 -9.33 -6.45
CA LEU A 19 6.71 -8.43 -5.99
C LEU A 19 5.33 -9.11 -6.00
N ARG A 20 5.11 -10.07 -6.91
CA ARG A 20 3.86 -10.87 -6.94
C ARG A 20 3.57 -11.53 -5.60
N GLN A 21 4.62 -11.91 -4.85
CA GLN A 21 4.48 -12.57 -3.55
C GLN A 21 3.96 -11.65 -2.45
N GLN A 22 3.91 -10.33 -2.68
CA GLN A 22 3.37 -9.35 -1.72
C GLN A 22 1.84 -9.23 -1.78
N PHE A 23 1.19 -9.88 -2.74
CA PHE A 23 -0.26 -9.83 -2.95
C PHE A 23 -0.91 -11.17 -2.62
N ASP A 24 -2.11 -11.08 -2.07
CA ASP A 24 -2.99 -12.23 -1.85
C ASP A 24 -3.96 -12.34 -3.02
N LEU A 25 -3.87 -13.45 -3.74
CA LEU A 25 -4.71 -13.75 -4.90
C LEU A 25 -5.25 -15.17 -4.73
N PRO A 26 -6.56 -15.39 -4.98
CA PRO A 26 -7.12 -16.73 -4.92
C PRO A 26 -6.41 -17.67 -5.91
N GLU A 27 -6.17 -18.90 -5.46
CA GLU A 27 -5.51 -19.92 -6.29
C GLU A 27 -6.26 -20.13 -7.61
N GLY A 28 -5.52 -20.30 -8.70
CA GLY A 28 -6.07 -20.49 -10.05
C GLY A 28 -6.67 -19.24 -10.70
N THR A 29 -6.67 -18.08 -10.04
CA THR A 29 -7.27 -16.85 -10.60
C THR A 29 -6.28 -16.09 -11.49
N LEU A 30 -6.69 -15.83 -12.74
CA LEU A 30 -6.03 -14.89 -13.64
C LEU A 30 -6.69 -13.51 -13.51
N TYR A 31 -6.18 -12.70 -12.58
CA TYR A 31 -6.77 -11.40 -12.27
C TYR A 31 -6.28 -10.31 -13.24
N LEU A 32 -7.15 -9.90 -14.17
CA LEU A 32 -6.85 -8.94 -15.25
C LEU A 32 -7.61 -7.62 -15.13
N ASP A 33 -8.20 -7.31 -13.97
CA ASP A 33 -9.01 -6.10 -13.72
C ASP A 33 -8.41 -5.23 -12.59
N GLY A 34 -7.09 -5.27 -12.43
CA GLY A 34 -6.35 -4.52 -11.42
C GLY A 34 -6.42 -2.99 -11.58
N ASN A 35 -6.81 -2.52 -12.77
CA ASN A 35 -7.06 -1.11 -13.07
C ASN A 35 -8.36 -0.58 -12.44
N SER A 36 -9.32 -1.46 -12.15
CA SER A 36 -10.57 -1.12 -11.48
C SER A 36 -10.39 -1.21 -9.97
N LEU A 37 -9.87 -2.35 -9.50
CA LEU A 37 -9.54 -2.57 -8.09
C LEU A 37 -8.20 -3.30 -7.96
N GLY A 38 -7.26 -2.72 -7.23
CA GLY A 38 -5.97 -3.37 -6.98
C GLY A 38 -6.12 -4.67 -6.16
N ALA A 39 -5.28 -5.67 -6.49
CA ALA A 39 -5.20 -6.89 -5.69
C ALA A 39 -4.81 -6.57 -4.24
N LEU A 40 -5.29 -7.37 -3.28
CA LEU A 40 -5.06 -7.15 -1.86
C LEU A 40 -3.57 -7.36 -1.50
N PRO A 41 -2.86 -6.36 -0.95
CA PRO A 41 -1.54 -6.58 -0.36
C PRO A 41 -1.66 -7.44 0.91
N LYS A 42 -0.75 -8.40 1.10
CA LYS A 42 -0.77 -9.35 2.22
C LYS A 42 -0.74 -8.69 3.60
N ASP A 43 -0.08 -7.54 3.73
CA ASP A 43 0.07 -6.84 5.00
C ASP A 43 -1.17 -5.99 5.37
N ALA A 44 -2.04 -5.68 4.39
CA ALA A 44 -3.16 -4.77 4.60
C ALA A 44 -4.17 -5.25 5.67
N PRO A 45 -4.58 -6.54 5.72
CA PRO A 45 -5.47 -7.02 6.76
C PRO A 45 -4.91 -6.89 8.18
N ALA A 46 -3.63 -7.23 8.36
CA ALA A 46 -2.96 -7.11 9.66
C ALA A 46 -2.86 -5.64 10.10
N ARG A 47 -2.51 -4.74 9.18
CA ARG A 47 -2.48 -3.30 9.46
C ARG A 47 -3.86 -2.77 9.86
N ALA A 48 -4.92 -3.13 9.13
CA ALA A 48 -6.28 -2.69 9.43
C ALA A 48 -6.75 -3.22 10.80
N GLN A 49 -6.44 -4.47 11.11
CA GLN A 49 -6.77 -5.08 12.40
C GLN A 49 -6.09 -4.36 13.57
N ASP A 50 -4.83 -3.96 13.41
CA ASP A 50 -4.10 -3.19 14.41
C ASP A 50 -4.70 -1.79 14.63
N VAL A 51 -5.07 -1.08 13.55
CA VAL A 51 -5.79 0.20 13.64
C VAL A 51 -7.08 0.04 14.44
N ILE A 52 -7.88 -0.99 14.15
CA ILE A 52 -9.19 -1.17 14.80
C ILE A 52 -9.01 -1.58 16.27
N ARG A 53 -8.18 -2.59 16.55
CA ARG A 53 -8.11 -3.19 17.90
C ARG A 53 -7.28 -2.37 18.87
N ARG A 54 -6.10 -1.92 18.44
CA ARG A 54 -5.14 -1.23 19.31
C ARG A 54 -5.33 0.28 19.24
N GLU A 55 -5.15 0.85 18.05
CA GLU A 55 -5.12 2.31 17.92
C GLU A 55 -6.51 2.90 18.24
N TRP A 56 -7.57 2.40 17.63
CA TRP A 56 -8.90 2.89 17.96
C TRP A 56 -9.43 2.27 19.24
N GLY A 57 -9.46 0.94 19.33
CA GLY A 57 -10.12 0.23 20.43
C GLY A 57 -9.53 0.49 21.83
N ALA A 58 -8.20 0.61 21.94
CA ALA A 58 -7.52 0.77 23.23
C ALA A 58 -7.02 2.21 23.46
N ASP A 59 -6.36 2.81 22.46
CA ASP A 59 -5.78 4.16 22.61
C ASP A 59 -6.84 5.28 22.44
N LEU A 60 -7.98 4.99 21.80
CA LEU A 60 -9.11 5.91 21.60
C LEU A 60 -8.63 7.25 20.98
N ILE A 61 -9.13 8.38 21.52
CA ILE A 61 -8.79 9.71 21.04
C ILE A 61 -7.29 10.02 21.12
N ASN A 62 -6.53 9.32 21.98
CA ASN A 62 -5.09 9.55 22.09
C ASN A 62 -4.33 9.12 20.83
N SER A 63 -4.92 8.28 19.96
CA SER A 63 -4.30 7.82 18.72
C SER A 63 -3.99 8.93 17.73
N TRP A 64 -4.69 10.06 17.81
CA TRP A 64 -4.34 11.26 17.05
C TRP A 64 -2.88 11.66 17.25
N ASN A 65 -2.39 11.57 18.48
CA ASN A 65 -1.02 11.92 18.85
C ASN A 65 -0.13 10.67 18.95
N ARG A 66 -0.59 9.62 19.64
CA ARG A 66 0.19 8.39 19.89
C ARG A 66 0.50 7.58 18.65
N ASN A 67 -0.48 7.47 17.74
CA ASN A 67 -0.36 6.69 16.50
C ASN A 67 -0.21 7.61 15.27
N ASP A 68 0.06 8.90 15.52
CA ASP A 68 0.39 9.90 14.51
C ASP A 68 -0.62 9.96 13.36
N TRP A 69 -1.92 9.93 13.70
CA TRP A 69 -2.98 10.07 12.69
C TRP A 69 -3.01 11.46 12.08
N TRP A 70 -2.54 12.49 12.80
CA TRP A 70 -2.43 13.85 12.26
C TRP A 70 -1.49 13.94 11.06
N ALA A 71 -0.31 13.33 11.12
CA ALA A 71 0.65 13.41 10.02
C ALA A 71 0.47 12.30 8.97
N LEU A 72 -0.43 11.34 9.19
CA LEU A 72 -0.64 10.22 8.27
C LEU A 72 -0.93 10.66 6.82
N PRO A 73 -1.82 11.66 6.55
CA PRO A 73 -2.06 12.12 5.18
C PRO A 73 -0.81 12.70 4.52
N THR A 74 -0.03 13.51 5.24
CA THR A 74 1.22 14.11 4.73
C THR A 74 2.24 13.02 4.43
N ARG A 75 2.47 12.08 5.36
CA ARG A 75 3.40 10.96 5.15
C ARG A 75 3.00 10.07 3.97
N LEU A 76 1.69 9.88 3.75
CA LEU A 76 1.20 9.14 2.59
C LEU A 76 1.42 9.92 1.29
N GLY A 77 1.14 11.23 1.30
CA GLY A 77 1.42 12.11 0.18
C GLY A 77 2.89 12.09 -0.23
N ASP A 78 3.81 12.18 0.74
CA ASP A 78 5.26 12.13 0.49
C ASP A 78 5.69 10.79 -0.15
N ARG A 79 5.05 9.67 0.24
CA ARG A 79 5.31 8.37 -0.38
C ARG A 79 4.79 8.25 -1.81
N LEU A 80 3.67 8.91 -2.13
CA LEU A 80 3.08 8.91 -3.46
C LEU A 80 3.75 9.91 -4.41
N ALA A 81 4.35 10.98 -3.88
CA ALA A 81 4.88 12.09 -4.67
C ALA A 81 5.84 11.66 -5.80
N PRO A 82 6.81 10.74 -5.60
CA PRO A 82 7.70 10.29 -6.67
C PRO A 82 6.98 9.58 -7.82
N LEU A 83 5.82 8.97 -7.57
CA LEU A 83 5.05 8.21 -8.57
C LEU A 83 4.31 9.14 -9.55
N ILE A 84 4.05 10.39 -9.15
CA ILE A 84 3.32 11.39 -9.95
C ILE A 84 4.20 12.60 -10.32
N GLY A 85 5.51 12.54 -10.03
CA GLY A 85 6.44 13.64 -10.28
C GLY A 85 6.21 14.88 -9.40
N ALA A 86 5.55 14.72 -8.25
CA ALA A 86 5.37 15.79 -7.29
C ALA A 86 6.62 15.96 -6.41
N GLY A 87 6.89 17.19 -5.98
CA GLY A 87 7.91 17.47 -4.97
C GLY A 87 7.43 17.07 -3.56
N PRO A 88 8.33 17.10 -2.55
CA PRO A 88 7.96 16.84 -1.16
C PRO A 88 6.81 17.75 -0.72
N ALA A 89 5.94 17.25 0.16
CA ALA A 89 4.82 18.02 0.65
C ALA A 89 5.32 19.35 1.25
N ARG A 90 4.70 20.45 0.83
CA ARG A 90 4.87 21.72 1.56
C ARG A 90 4.29 21.51 2.96
N PRO A 91 4.96 21.98 4.03
CA PRO A 91 4.36 22.00 5.34
C PRO A 91 3.03 22.76 5.26
N SER A 92 1.91 22.06 5.42
CA SER A 92 0.65 22.73 5.69
C SER A 92 0.77 23.28 7.12
N SER A 93 0.30 24.50 7.35
CA SER A 93 0.33 25.16 8.66
C SER A 93 -0.62 24.52 9.68
N GLN A 94 -0.94 23.23 9.54
CA GLN A 94 -1.72 22.47 10.52
C GLN A 94 -0.81 22.03 11.66
N THR A 95 -0.42 22.99 12.48
CA THR A 95 0.08 22.73 13.83
C THR A 95 -1.08 22.12 14.63
N PRO A 96 -0.96 20.91 15.20
CA PRO A 96 -2.00 20.42 16.10
C PRO A 96 -2.09 21.36 17.32
N PRO A 97 -3.29 21.66 17.83
CA PRO A 97 -3.40 22.38 19.10
C PRO A 97 -2.74 21.56 20.21
N ARG A 98 -2.02 22.26 21.10
CA ARG A 98 -1.37 21.69 22.29
C ARG A 98 -2.36 20.99 23.21
#